data_AF-A0A485PFU0-F1
#
_entry.id   AF-A0A485PFU0-F1
#
_cell.length_a   1.000
_cell.length_b   1.000
_cell.length_c   1.000
_cell.angle_alpha   90.00
_cell.angle_beta   90.00
_cell.angle_gamma   90.00
#
_symmetry.space_group_name_H-M   'P 1'
#
loop_
_entity.id
_entity.type
_entity.pdbx_description
1 polymer ?
#
loop_
_entity_poly.entity_id
_entity_poly.type
_entity_poly.pdbx_seq_one_letter_code
_entity_poly.pdbx_strand_id
1 'polypeptide(L)' 'YSWRTSEWKECQVSLLLEQQDPYWHVTGPVCGGGIQTREVYCAQSTPASTAQRAKE' A
#
# COMPACT_ATOMS: atom_id res chain seq x y z
N TYR A 1 9.13 -21.13 -7.83
CA TYR A 1 9.04 -20.02 -6.88
C TYR A 1 8.89 -18.74 -7.69
N SER A 2 8.05 -17.81 -7.24
CA SER A 2 7.71 -16.57 -7.95
C SER A 2 7.42 -15.46 -6.95
N TRP A 3 7.79 -14.23 -7.31
CA TRP A 3 7.41 -13.04 -6.54
C TRP A 3 5.90 -12.83 -6.56
N ARG A 4 5.33 -12.54 -5.39
CA ARG A 4 3.92 -12.20 -5.19
C ARG A 4 3.81 -10.97 -4.30
N THR A 5 2.69 -10.28 -4.41
CA THR A 5 2.37 -9.10 -3.61
C THR A 5 1.00 -9.25 -2.97
N SER A 6 0.82 -8.75 -1.75
CA SER A 6 -0.51 -8.60 -1.16
C SER A 6 -1.27 -7.42 -1.79
N GLU A 7 -2.54 -7.29 -1.42
CA GLU A 7 -3.27 -6.03 -1.57
C GLU A 7 -2.59 -4.90 -0.80
N TRP A 8 -2.83 -3.66 -1.23
CA TRP A 8 -2.37 -2.49 -0.50
C TRP A 8 -3.14 -2.33 0.81
N LYS A 9 -2.41 -2.00 1.89
CA LYS A 9 -3.02 -1.58 3.15
C LYS A 9 -3.68 -0.21 2.98
N GLU A 10 -4.52 0.14 3.95
CA GLU A 10 -5.15 1.46 4.01
C GLU A 10 -4.11 2.59 3.96
N CYS A 11 -4.50 3.72 3.39
CA CYS A 11 -3.64 4.89 3.29
C CYS A 11 -3.49 5.54 4.65
N GLN A 12 -2.26 5.58 5.16
CA GLN A 12 -1.93 6.34 6.36
C GLN A 12 -1.68 7.78 5.95
N VAL A 13 -2.64 8.66 6.22
CA VAL A 13 -2.50 10.09 6.00
C VAL A 13 -1.57 10.65 7.07
N SER A 14 -0.27 10.71 6.77
CA SER A 14 0.63 11.55 7.56
C SER A 14 0.24 12.98 7.27
N LEU A 15 -0.24 13.70 8.28
CA LEU A 15 -0.36 15.15 8.19
C LEU A 15 1.06 15.69 7.97
N LEU A 16 1.48 15.87 6.72
CA LEU A 16 2.64 16.69 6.35
C LEU A 16 2.33 18.18 6.59
N LEU A 17 1.56 18.46 7.64
CA LEU A 17 1.00 19.75 8.03
C LEU A 17 1.27 20.05 9.51
N GLU A 18 2.43 19.62 10.00
CA GLU A 18 2.96 20.09 11.30
C GLU A 18 4.32 20.77 11.13
N GLN A 19 4.56 21.36 9.95
CA GLN A 19 5.62 22.34 9.78
C GLN A 19 5.15 23.50 8.90
N GLN A 20 3.92 23.97 9.11
CA GLN A 20 3.57 25.31 8.66
C GLN A 20 4.32 26.30 9.54
N ASP A 21 5.22 27.02 8.89
CA ASP A 21 5.86 28.25 9.35
C ASP A 21 4.83 29.13 10.10
N PRO A 22 5.10 29.56 11.35
CA PRO A 22 4.14 30.34 12.15
C PRO A 22 3.72 31.68 11.51
N TYR A 23 4.34 32.08 10.40
CA TYR A 23 4.04 33.32 9.69
C TYR A 23 3.01 33.21 8.54
N TRP A 24 2.65 32.01 8.08
CA TRP A 24 1.78 31.86 6.91
C TRP A 24 0.36 31.42 7.27
N HIS A 25 -0.47 32.40 7.64
CA HIS A 25 -1.92 32.26 7.72
C HIS A 25 -2.52 32.14 6.30
N VAL A 26 -2.47 30.93 5.71
CA VAL A 26 -3.28 30.60 4.53
C VAL A 26 -4.36 29.62 4.97
N THR A 27 -5.52 30.18 5.29
CA THR A 27 -6.73 29.48 5.75
C THR A 27 -7.40 28.74 4.59
N GLY A 28 -6.87 27.56 4.23
CA GLY A 28 -7.48 26.64 3.28
C GLY A 28 -7.27 25.19 3.73
N PRO A 29 -8.20 24.25 3.40
CA PRO A 29 -8.01 22.85 3.71
C PRO A 29 -6.76 22.35 2.96
N VAL A 30 -5.72 22.00 3.70
CA VAL A 30 -4.52 21.42 3.08
C VAL A 30 -4.76 19.92 2.91
N CYS A 31 -4.97 19.48 1.68
CA CYS A 31 -4.94 18.07 1.35
C CYS A 31 -3.48 17.59 1.35
N GLY A 32 -3.11 16.82 2.38
CA GLY A 32 -1.80 16.18 2.48
C GLY A 32 -1.73 14.85 1.70
N GLY A 33 -0.51 14.39 1.39
CA GLY A 33 -0.27 13.04 0.90
C GLY A 33 -0.28 12.00 2.02
N GLY A 34 -0.45 10.73 1.68
CA GLY A 34 -0.38 9.61 2.62
C GLY A 34 0.57 8.50 2.14
N ILE A 35 0.89 7.57 3.04
CA ILE A 35 1.74 6.42 2.75
C ILE A 35 0.90 5.16 2.76
N GLN A 36 1.02 4.36 1.70
CA GLN A 36 0.51 3.00 1.64
C GLN A 36 1.66 2.00 1.64
N THR A 37 1.42 0.84 2.26
CA THR A 37 2.37 -0.27 2.29
C THR A 37 1.69 -1.54 1.82
N ARG A 38 2.47 -2.45 1.26
CA ARG A 38 2.04 -3.81 0.89
C ARG A 38 3.18 -4.77 1.14
N GLU A 39 2.84 -6.04 1.24
CA GLU A 39 3.83 -7.10 1.42
C GLU A 39 4.31 -7.61 0.06
N VAL A 40 5.60 -7.92 -0.02
CA VAL A 40 6.23 -8.54 -1.18
C VAL A 40 6.97 -9.77 -0.68
N TYR A 41 6.66 -10.93 -1.25
CA TYR A 41 7.22 -12.19 -0.78
C TYR A 41 7.42 -13.17 -1.94
N CYS A 42 8.39 -14.09 -1.77
CA CYS A 42 8.64 -15.16 -2.70
C CYS A 42 7.82 -16.38 -2.28
N ALA A 43 6.94 -16.88 -3.15
CA ALA A 43 6.11 -18.04 -2.89
C ALA A 43 6.40 -19.16 -3.88
N GLN A 44 6.20 -20.42 -3.47
CA GLN A 44 6.28 -21.54 -4.41
C GLN A 44 5.16 -21.40 -5.44
N SER A 45 5.54 -21.41 -6.71
CA SER A 45 4.59 -21.35 -7.82
C SER A 45 3.97 -22.74 -7.94
N THR A 46 2.70 -22.90 -7.59
CA THR A 46 1.98 -24.14 -7.84
C THR A 46 1.93 -24.34 -9.36
N PRO A 47 2.50 -25.44 -9.91
CA PRO A 47 2.41 -25.71 -11.33
C PRO A 47 0.94 -25.85 -11.74
N ALA A 48 0.58 -25.37 -12.94
CA ALA A 48 -0.81 -25.35 -13.42
C ALA A 48 -1.50 -26.74 -13.36
N SER A 49 -0.72 -27.82 -13.42
CA SER A 49 -1.21 -29.20 -13.31
C SER A 49 -1.81 -29.56 -11.95
N THR A 50 -1.39 -28.93 -10.84
CA THR A 50 -1.98 -29.18 -9.51
C THR A 50 -3.16 -28.27 -9.20
N ALA A 51 -3.32 -27.15 -9.91
CA ALA A 51 -4.48 -26.27 -9.77
C ALA A 51 -5.76 -26.86 -10.38
N GLN A 52 -5.65 -27.65 -11.46
CA GLN A 52 -6.79 -28.31 -12.08
C GLN A 52 -7.33 -29.49 -11.24
N ARG A 53 -6.46 -30.22 -10.53
CA ARG A 53 -6.86 -31.39 -9.74
C ARG A 53 -7.55 -31.06 -8.40
N ALA A 54 -7.57 -29.79 -8.00
CA ALA A 54 -8.26 -29.32 -6.79
C ALA A 54 -9.69 -28.81 -7.07
N LYS A 55 -10.15 -28.88 -8.33
CA LYS A 55 -11.47 -28.43 -8.77
C LYS A 55 -12.36 -29.56 -9.34
N GLU A 56 -11.92 -30.81 -9.19
CA GLU A 56 -12.69 -32.04 -9.43
C GLU A 56 -12.99 -32.74 -8.10
#